data_AF-A0A7X9D693-F1
#
_entry.id   AF-A0A7X9D693-F1
#
_cell.length_a   1.000
_cell.length_b   1.000
_cell.length_c   1.000
_cell.angle_alpha   90.00
_cell.angle_beta   90.00
_cell.angle_gamma   90.00
#
_symmetry.space_group_name_H-M   'P 1'
#
loop_
_entity.id
_entity.type
_entity.pdbx_description
1 polymer ?
#
loop_
_entity_poly.entity_id
_entity_poly.type
_entity_poly.pdbx_seq_one_letter_code
_entity_poly.pdbx_strand_id
1 'polypeptide(L)'
;MKLRVISLVFVLVIGIFSSSGQNTAKIHKGIEEYFDSLIYYPTDTITSRIDRLINALPDKKDQALLAGAAFDYFYGSPVMGMEAVSLHIADNWFLNGKLEWANPESWHLLYTFAEFNRSSMIGCDAPELIVESMDGYMINILKGDSQWKVLYFYDDKCSTCKKETPLLAKFAREYSGPRITIFALYTQANRKEWEEYVKLIFGDISNPDVTMLHLWDPEVRSSYHMKYGVLTTPSLFLIDRFNVIAGRKLNCEALYALLDVKVTESKDFSELFSNIFASMEPVDEDVINQVAETFSRRTASDSTLYRETFHELYSFLKNTPGAPFQHGALEIGRTYILEKEEYWPKEYLNNISFDIILSSTNLPGEKAADLLLTDSKERERRLLKGCSRYTVLWFYLVSCEECSKEAIALAEKEKYLRKKGVKVKCIYVGENEAAWREFQKRNPKKWVYLWDKTGKSGLNRLYDVRTVPQIYLLDRKKRVIGRELGAEHLFDLLDTL
;
A
#
# COMPACT_ATOMS: atom_id res chain seq x y z
N MET A 1 -38.03 -8.09 16.09
CA MET A 1 -39.20 -7.71 16.94
C MET A 1 -38.78 -6.84 18.12
N LYS A 2 -37.79 -7.24 18.96
CA LYS A 2 -37.26 -6.42 20.07
C LYS A 2 -36.79 -5.00 19.66
N LEU A 3 -36.07 -4.84 18.54
CA LEU A 3 -35.60 -3.53 18.09
C LEU A 3 -36.72 -2.60 17.56
N ARG A 4 -37.77 -3.15 16.91
CA ARG A 4 -38.92 -2.34 16.48
C ARG A 4 -39.71 -1.81 17.68
N VAL A 5 -39.75 -2.58 18.77
CA VAL A 5 -40.36 -2.16 20.04
C VAL A 5 -39.51 -1.08 20.71
N ILE A 6 -38.18 -1.16 20.68
CA ILE A 6 -37.30 -0.10 21.19
C ILE A 6 -37.48 1.21 20.41
N SER A 7 -37.48 1.17 19.07
CA SER A 7 -37.72 2.37 18.26
C SER A 7 -39.13 2.97 18.43
N LEU A 8 -40.17 2.15 18.60
CA LEU A 8 -41.53 2.64 18.88
C LEU A 8 -41.66 3.25 20.28
N VAL A 9 -41.05 2.63 21.29
CA VAL A 9 -41.02 3.15 22.66
C VAL A 9 -40.23 4.48 22.70
N PHE A 10 -39.20 4.63 21.86
CA PHE A 10 -38.40 5.84 21.75
C PHE A 10 -39.16 7.04 21.16
N VAL A 11 -39.95 6.82 20.11
CA VAL A 11 -40.83 7.86 19.52
C VAL A 11 -41.90 8.31 20.53
N LEU A 12 -42.38 7.38 21.37
CA LEU A 12 -43.34 7.68 22.45
C LEU A 12 -42.72 8.46 23.63
N VAL A 13 -41.44 8.24 23.95
CA VAL A 13 -40.74 8.96 25.04
C VAL A 13 -40.35 10.38 24.64
N ILE A 14 -40.03 10.60 23.36
CA ILE A 14 -39.75 11.94 22.82
C ILE A 14 -41.03 12.80 22.69
N GLY A 15 -42.21 12.20 22.48
CA GLY A 15 -43.49 12.94 22.50
C GLY A 15 -43.85 13.64 23.82
N ILE A 16 -43.01 13.56 24.86
CA ILE A 16 -43.17 14.18 26.18
C ILE A 16 -42.20 15.37 26.36
N PHE A 17 -41.70 15.99 25.29
CA PHE A 17 -40.83 17.19 25.33
C PHE A 17 -41.45 18.42 26.02
N SER A 18 -42.69 18.34 26.53
CA SER A 18 -43.39 19.43 27.19
C SER A 18 -43.73 19.16 28.67
N SER A 19 -42.82 18.62 29.49
CA SER A 19 -42.83 18.91 30.96
C SER A 19 -41.68 18.26 31.72
N SER A 20 -40.96 19.08 32.51
CA SER A 20 -40.04 18.73 33.60
C SER A 20 -38.59 18.31 33.27
N GLY A 21 -37.63 19.12 33.75
CA GLY A 21 -36.18 18.95 33.55
C GLY A 21 -35.51 17.81 34.32
N GLN A 22 -36.25 16.89 34.95
CA GLN A 22 -35.70 15.66 35.55
C GLN A 22 -35.64 14.48 34.54
N ASN A 23 -36.35 14.58 33.41
CA ASN A 23 -36.38 13.53 32.38
C ASN A 23 -35.31 13.67 31.29
N THR A 24 -34.71 14.85 31.12
CA THR A 24 -33.72 15.14 30.06
C THR A 24 -32.46 14.29 30.18
N ALA A 25 -31.94 14.09 31.39
CA ALA A 25 -30.75 13.27 31.63
C ALA A 25 -30.96 11.77 31.34
N LYS A 26 -32.15 11.23 31.64
CA LYS A 26 -32.50 9.84 31.33
C LYS A 26 -32.69 9.63 29.83
N ILE A 27 -33.25 10.62 29.14
CA ILE A 27 -33.47 10.59 27.69
C ILE A 27 -32.13 10.67 26.94
N HIS A 28 -31.22 11.58 27.34
CA HIS A 28 -29.86 11.64 26.79
C HIS A 28 -29.13 10.31 26.95
N LYS A 29 -29.20 9.70 28.15
CA LYS A 29 -28.59 8.39 28.38
C LYS A 29 -29.18 7.30 27.48
N GLY A 30 -30.50 7.28 27.28
CA GLY A 30 -31.14 6.31 26.38
C GLY A 30 -30.79 6.51 24.90
N ILE A 31 -30.53 7.75 24.49
CA ILE A 31 -30.02 8.09 23.14
C ILE A 31 -28.59 7.55 22.96
N GLU A 32 -27.71 7.79 23.93
CA GLU A 32 -26.33 7.29 23.91
C GLU A 32 -26.29 5.75 23.91
N GLU A 33 -27.06 5.08 24.76
CA GLU A 33 -27.17 3.61 24.78
C GLU A 33 -27.67 3.04 23.44
N TYR A 34 -28.57 3.77 22.76
CA TYR A 34 -29.00 3.40 21.42
C TYR A 34 -27.86 3.56 20.41
N PHE A 35 -27.12 4.66 20.43
CA PHE A 35 -25.98 4.87 19.54
C PHE A 35 -24.84 3.87 19.80
N ASP A 36 -24.56 3.53 21.06
CA ASP A 36 -23.62 2.46 21.46
C ASP A 36 -24.01 1.13 20.80
N SER A 37 -25.31 0.83 20.73
CA SER A 37 -25.79 -0.39 20.06
C SER A 37 -25.57 -0.40 18.55
N LEU A 38 -25.28 0.76 17.94
CA LEU A 38 -25.07 0.94 16.51
C LEU A 38 -23.59 0.91 16.09
N ILE A 39 -22.63 1.15 16.99
CA ILE A 39 -21.22 1.40 16.63
C ILE A 39 -20.54 0.25 15.85
N TYR A 40 -21.09 -0.96 15.91
CA TYR A 40 -20.56 -2.14 15.22
C TYR A 40 -21.23 -2.42 13.87
N TYR A 41 -22.19 -1.59 13.44
CA TYR A 41 -22.81 -1.71 12.11
C TYR A 41 -22.02 -0.91 11.06
N PRO A 42 -22.13 -1.27 9.77
CA PRO A 42 -21.61 -0.43 8.69
C PRO A 42 -22.19 0.98 8.75
N THR A 43 -21.37 1.99 8.44
CA THR A 43 -21.72 3.41 8.52
C THR A 43 -23.02 3.73 7.77
N ASP A 44 -23.23 3.17 6.58
CA ASP A 44 -24.47 3.35 5.79
C ASP A 44 -25.72 2.81 6.49
N THR A 45 -25.55 1.74 7.28
CA THR A 45 -26.65 1.21 8.10
C THR A 45 -26.93 2.12 9.29
N ILE A 46 -25.88 2.69 9.90
CA ILE A 46 -26.00 3.64 11.01
C ILE A 46 -26.72 4.90 10.53
N THR A 47 -26.24 5.54 9.45
CA THR A 47 -26.83 6.75 8.87
C THR A 47 -28.29 6.52 8.49
N SER A 48 -28.61 5.41 7.80
CA SER A 48 -29.99 5.06 7.44
C SER A 48 -30.91 4.93 8.66
N ARG A 49 -30.41 4.38 9.77
CA ARG A 49 -31.20 4.24 11.01
C ARG A 49 -31.39 5.57 11.73
N ILE A 50 -30.36 6.39 11.79
CA ILE A 50 -30.42 7.72 12.40
C ILE A 50 -31.38 8.61 11.60
N ASP A 51 -31.29 8.60 10.27
CA ASP A 51 -32.18 9.37 9.40
C ASP A 51 -33.64 8.98 9.61
N ARG A 52 -33.94 7.69 9.74
CA ARG A 52 -35.30 7.21 10.06
C ARG A 52 -35.78 7.71 11.42
N LEU A 53 -34.89 7.76 12.41
CA LEU A 53 -35.22 8.21 13.75
C LEU A 53 -35.50 9.72 13.76
N ILE A 54 -34.66 10.51 13.09
CA ILE A 54 -34.88 11.96 12.92
C ILE A 54 -36.21 12.20 12.20
N ASN A 55 -36.45 11.56 11.05
CA ASN A 55 -37.68 11.73 10.28
C ASN A 55 -38.96 11.29 11.03
N ALA A 56 -38.85 10.40 12.02
CA ALA A 56 -39.99 9.96 12.81
C ALA A 56 -40.46 11.01 13.84
N LEU A 57 -39.64 12.02 14.15
CA LEU A 57 -39.98 13.08 15.07
C LEU A 57 -40.89 14.13 14.41
N PRO A 58 -41.98 14.57 15.07
CA PRO A 58 -42.96 15.45 14.45
C PRO A 58 -42.50 16.91 14.36
N ASP A 59 -41.66 17.37 15.30
CA ASP A 59 -41.22 18.77 15.39
C ASP A 59 -39.77 18.95 14.92
N LYS A 60 -39.51 20.02 14.16
CA LYS A 60 -38.17 20.31 13.62
C LYS A 60 -37.12 20.60 14.70
N LYS A 61 -37.52 21.12 15.87
CA LYS A 61 -36.58 21.36 16.98
C LYS A 61 -36.14 20.05 17.61
N ASP A 62 -37.06 19.10 17.77
CA ASP A 62 -36.73 17.76 18.27
C ASP A 62 -35.86 17.00 17.26
N GLN A 63 -36.15 17.15 15.96
CA GLN A 63 -35.28 16.65 14.88
C GLN A 63 -33.87 17.23 14.98
N ALA A 64 -33.75 18.55 15.13
CA ALA A 64 -32.46 19.24 15.24
C ALA A 64 -31.69 18.82 16.50
N LEU A 65 -32.38 18.63 17.63
CA LEU A 65 -31.77 18.17 18.87
C LEU A 65 -31.20 16.75 18.72
N LEU A 66 -31.97 15.81 18.15
CA LEU A 66 -31.51 14.45 17.92
C LEU A 66 -30.38 14.40 16.90
N ALA A 67 -30.49 15.14 15.80
CA ALA A 67 -29.45 15.23 14.79
C ALA A 67 -28.15 15.80 15.37
N GLY A 68 -28.23 16.86 16.19
CA GLY A 68 -27.08 17.42 16.89
C GLY A 68 -26.44 16.44 17.87
N ALA A 69 -27.26 15.75 18.67
CA ALA A 69 -26.77 14.72 19.60
C ALA A 69 -26.08 13.56 18.87
N ALA A 70 -26.63 13.11 17.74
CA ALA A 70 -26.00 12.10 16.90
C ALA A 70 -24.67 12.61 16.30
N PHE A 71 -24.65 13.85 15.79
CA PHE A 71 -23.42 14.46 15.28
C PHE A 71 -22.30 14.44 16.33
N ASP A 72 -22.59 14.95 17.54
CA ASP A 72 -21.62 15.06 18.63
C ASP A 72 -21.14 13.68 19.10
N TYR A 73 -22.06 12.72 19.25
CA TYR A 73 -21.74 11.37 19.68
C TYR A 73 -20.78 10.66 18.71
N PHE A 74 -21.10 10.65 17.41
CA PHE A 74 -20.24 9.98 16.43
C PHE A 74 -18.95 10.76 16.15
N TYR A 75 -18.96 12.08 16.35
CA TYR A 75 -17.78 12.93 16.18
C TYR A 75 -16.73 12.63 17.25
N GLY A 76 -17.20 12.40 18.50
CA GLY A 76 -16.37 12.03 19.64
C GLY A 76 -16.08 10.52 19.75
N SER A 77 -16.57 9.69 18.83
CA SER A 77 -16.42 8.24 18.91
C SER A 77 -14.94 7.85 18.78
N PRO A 78 -14.42 6.95 19.64
CA PRO A 78 -13.08 6.41 19.51
C PRO A 78 -12.97 5.34 18.40
N VAL A 79 -14.08 4.93 17.79
CA VAL A 79 -14.11 3.92 16.75
C VAL A 79 -13.79 4.56 15.41
N MET A 80 -12.73 4.06 14.76
CA MET A 80 -12.28 4.55 13.46
C MET A 80 -13.41 4.49 12.41
N GLY A 81 -13.64 5.60 11.71
CA GLY A 81 -14.60 5.70 10.61
C GLY A 81 -15.98 6.22 11.01
N MET A 82 -16.27 6.34 12.30
CA MET A 82 -17.56 6.88 12.78
C MET A 82 -17.78 8.34 12.41
N GLU A 83 -16.73 9.09 12.07
CA GLU A 83 -16.89 10.47 11.59
C GLU A 83 -17.67 10.55 10.29
N ALA A 84 -17.78 9.45 9.52
CA ALA A 84 -18.62 9.40 8.33
C ALA A 84 -20.10 9.61 8.67
N VAL A 85 -20.53 9.13 9.85
CA VAL A 85 -21.89 9.35 10.34
C VAL A 85 -22.10 10.82 10.70
N SER A 86 -21.15 11.45 11.40
CA SER A 86 -21.22 12.89 11.70
C SER A 86 -21.18 13.74 10.45
N LEU A 87 -20.35 13.40 9.46
CA LEU A 87 -20.29 14.10 8.18
C LEU A 87 -21.62 13.98 7.42
N HIS A 88 -22.20 12.78 7.37
CA HIS A 88 -23.53 12.56 6.79
C HIS A 88 -24.58 13.44 7.47
N ILE A 89 -24.55 13.53 8.80
CA ILE A 89 -25.50 14.37 9.55
C ILE A 89 -25.30 15.85 9.22
N ALA A 90 -24.06 16.33 9.24
CA ALA A 90 -23.73 17.71 8.91
C ALA A 90 -24.25 18.08 7.50
N ASP A 91 -23.91 17.28 6.49
CA ASP A 91 -24.27 17.56 5.09
C ASP A 91 -25.78 17.42 4.84
N ASN A 92 -26.42 16.37 5.38
CA ASN A 92 -27.79 16.01 5.01
C ASN A 92 -28.88 16.64 5.88
N TRP A 93 -28.53 17.23 7.01
CA TRP A 93 -29.51 17.83 7.94
C TRP A 93 -29.25 19.30 8.24
N PHE A 94 -28.00 19.73 8.36
CA PHE A 94 -27.68 21.09 8.78
C PHE A 94 -27.19 21.97 7.62
N LEU A 95 -26.12 21.58 6.92
CA LEU A 95 -25.49 22.39 5.88
C LEU A 95 -26.36 22.58 4.64
N ASN A 96 -27.31 21.69 4.40
CA ASN A 96 -28.32 21.85 3.34
C ASN A 96 -29.56 22.66 3.76
N GLY A 97 -29.60 23.18 4.99
CA GLY A 97 -30.68 24.02 5.50
C GLY A 97 -31.97 23.30 5.90
N LYS A 98 -32.00 21.96 6.00
CA LYS A 98 -33.21 21.24 6.43
C LYS A 98 -33.57 21.55 7.89
N LEU A 99 -32.56 21.60 8.76
CA LEU A 99 -32.66 21.88 10.19
C LEU A 99 -31.76 23.05 10.58
N GLU A 100 -32.18 23.78 11.62
CA GLU A 100 -31.37 24.83 12.23
C GLU A 100 -30.43 24.22 13.27
N TRP A 101 -29.16 24.61 13.24
CA TRP A 101 -28.21 24.20 14.26
C TRP A 101 -28.50 24.91 15.58
N ALA A 102 -28.61 24.14 16.66
CA ALA A 102 -29.12 24.63 17.95
C ALA A 102 -28.27 25.76 18.57
N ASN A 103 -26.95 25.77 18.32
CA ASN A 103 -26.04 26.78 18.83
C ASN A 103 -25.32 27.53 17.68
N PRO A 104 -25.85 28.69 17.24
CA PRO A 104 -25.24 29.47 16.16
C PRO A 104 -23.76 29.80 16.37
N GLU A 105 -23.31 29.94 17.62
CA GLU A 105 -21.91 30.23 17.92
C GLU A 105 -20.98 29.07 17.55
N SER A 106 -21.44 27.82 17.60
CA SER A 106 -20.65 26.64 17.22
C SER A 106 -20.86 26.19 15.77
N TRP A 107 -21.64 26.92 14.97
CA TRP A 107 -21.85 26.61 13.54
C TRP A 107 -20.54 26.47 12.77
N HIS A 108 -19.58 27.34 13.07
CA HIS A 108 -18.26 27.33 12.42
C HIS A 108 -17.49 26.02 12.69
N LEU A 109 -17.71 25.35 13.83
CA LEU A 109 -17.08 24.06 14.13
C LEU A 109 -17.67 22.95 13.27
N LEU A 110 -19.00 22.90 13.14
CA LEU A 110 -19.69 21.96 12.26
C LEU A 110 -19.26 22.15 10.80
N TYR A 111 -19.25 23.40 10.33
CA TYR A 111 -18.83 23.74 8.98
C TYR A 111 -17.36 23.35 8.73
N THR A 112 -16.44 23.75 9.62
CA THR A 112 -15.02 23.44 9.47
C THR A 112 -14.77 21.94 9.52
N PHE A 113 -15.45 21.20 10.41
CA PHE A 113 -15.37 19.76 10.45
C PHE A 113 -15.77 19.14 9.10
N ALA A 114 -16.95 19.51 8.58
CA ALA A 114 -17.44 18.94 7.33
C ALA A 114 -16.50 19.24 6.17
N GLU A 115 -16.13 20.51 5.99
CA GLU A 115 -15.29 20.95 4.88
C GLU A 115 -13.89 20.34 4.92
N PHE A 116 -13.28 20.21 6.10
CA PHE A 116 -11.89 19.76 6.20
C PHE A 116 -11.75 18.23 6.26
N ASN A 117 -12.84 17.49 6.45
CA ASN A 117 -12.81 16.03 6.53
C ASN A 117 -13.34 15.33 5.28
N ARG A 118 -14.20 15.99 4.48
CA ARG A 118 -14.88 15.38 3.32
C ARG A 118 -13.92 14.70 2.34
N SER A 119 -12.74 15.29 2.14
CA SER A 119 -11.74 14.81 1.17
C SER A 119 -10.80 13.73 1.71
N SER A 120 -10.86 13.40 3.01
CA SER A 120 -9.96 12.43 3.65
C SER A 120 -10.71 11.45 4.57
N MET A 121 -11.94 11.10 4.20
CA MET A 121 -12.68 10.02 4.85
C MET A 121 -12.12 8.66 4.41
N ILE A 122 -12.35 7.62 5.21
CA ILE A 122 -11.98 6.25 4.84
C ILE A 122 -12.70 5.88 3.54
N GLY A 123 -11.97 5.29 2.60
CA GLY A 123 -12.47 4.94 1.27
C GLY A 123 -12.40 6.06 0.24
N CYS A 124 -12.07 7.30 0.62
CA CYS A 124 -11.81 8.38 -0.33
C CYS A 124 -10.37 8.29 -0.87
N ASP A 125 -10.19 8.77 -2.10
CA ASP A 125 -8.86 9.05 -2.64
C ASP A 125 -8.14 10.06 -1.72
N ALA A 126 -6.90 9.73 -1.37
CA ALA A 126 -6.07 10.59 -0.56
C ALA A 126 -5.76 11.90 -1.30
N PRO A 127 -5.98 13.07 -0.69
CA PRO A 127 -5.67 14.34 -1.34
C PRO A 127 -4.18 14.51 -1.62
N GLU A 128 -3.82 15.08 -2.78
CA GLU A 128 -2.42 15.32 -3.09
C GLU A 128 -1.77 16.30 -2.11
N LEU A 129 -0.61 15.93 -1.56
CA LEU A 129 0.30 16.83 -0.84
C LEU A 129 1.65 16.84 -1.52
N ILE A 130 2.11 18.06 -1.84
CA ILE A 130 3.45 18.33 -2.35
C ILE A 130 4.17 19.17 -1.31
N VAL A 131 5.19 18.61 -0.67
CA VAL A 131 5.83 19.17 0.53
C VAL A 131 7.35 19.05 0.44
N GLU A 132 8.08 20.01 0.99
CA GLU A 132 9.54 20.00 1.02
C GLU A 132 10.06 18.92 1.98
N SER A 133 11.05 18.14 1.55
CA SER A 133 11.79 17.22 2.40
C SER A 133 12.89 17.94 3.19
N MET A 134 13.48 17.26 4.16
CA MET A 134 14.64 17.74 4.90
C MET A 134 15.82 18.16 4.01
N ASP A 135 15.99 17.50 2.86
CA ASP A 135 17.03 17.78 1.87
C ASP A 135 16.67 18.89 0.87
N GLY A 136 15.47 19.48 0.98
CA GLY A 136 15.01 20.57 0.12
C GLY A 136 14.32 20.14 -1.18
N TYR A 137 14.00 18.86 -1.34
CA TYR A 137 13.28 18.37 -2.52
C TYR A 137 11.77 18.42 -2.30
N MET A 138 11.01 18.81 -3.34
CA MET A 138 9.55 18.71 -3.29
C MET A 138 9.11 17.26 -3.49
N ILE A 139 8.48 16.70 -2.48
CA ILE A 139 7.96 15.34 -2.45
C ILE A 139 6.45 15.38 -2.64
N ASN A 140 5.95 14.61 -3.61
CA ASN A 140 4.53 14.34 -3.76
C ASN A 140 4.21 12.99 -3.10
N ILE A 141 3.38 13.00 -2.06
CA ILE A 141 3.11 11.80 -1.25
C ILE A 141 2.34 10.72 -2.02
N LEU A 142 1.66 11.06 -3.12
CA LEU A 142 0.89 10.11 -3.92
C LEU A 142 1.71 9.45 -5.02
N LYS A 143 2.92 9.97 -5.30
CA LYS A 143 3.83 9.45 -6.32
C LYS A 143 4.80 8.43 -5.73
N GLY A 144 5.29 7.55 -6.60
CA GLY A 144 6.27 6.53 -6.27
C GLY A 144 5.68 5.12 -6.29
N ASP A 145 6.41 4.17 -5.70
CA ASP A 145 6.03 2.76 -5.68
C ASP A 145 4.64 2.59 -5.04
N SER A 146 3.83 1.68 -5.60
CA SER A 146 2.48 1.30 -5.13
C SER A 146 2.51 0.57 -3.78
N GLN A 147 3.08 1.21 -2.77
CA GLN A 147 3.27 0.74 -1.41
C GLN A 147 2.27 1.41 -0.47
N TRP A 148 2.06 0.81 0.70
CA TRP A 148 1.34 1.43 1.80
C TRP A 148 2.08 2.68 2.28
N LYS A 149 1.33 3.72 2.59
CA LYS A 149 1.88 5.00 3.01
C LYS A 149 1.31 5.39 4.36
N VAL A 150 2.18 5.77 5.27
CA VAL A 150 1.82 6.30 6.59
C VAL A 150 2.04 7.79 6.55
N LEU A 151 0.97 8.57 6.71
CA LEU A 151 1.06 10.03 6.77
C LEU A 151 0.88 10.46 8.22
N TYR A 152 1.94 11.01 8.81
CA TYR A 152 2.01 11.38 10.22
C TYR A 152 2.28 12.86 10.40
N PHE A 153 1.36 13.57 11.04
CA PHE A 153 1.48 14.99 11.36
C PHE A 153 1.83 15.18 12.83
N TYR A 154 2.89 15.95 13.11
CA TYR A 154 3.38 16.09 14.48
C TYR A 154 3.95 17.47 14.81
N ASP A 155 4.13 17.68 16.11
CA ASP A 155 4.73 18.86 16.75
C ASP A 155 5.67 18.35 17.86
N ASP A 156 6.88 18.89 17.95
CA ASP A 156 7.91 18.52 18.92
C ASP A 156 7.58 18.99 20.35
N LYS A 157 6.68 19.99 20.48
CA LYS A 157 6.25 20.56 21.77
C LYS A 157 4.96 19.94 22.31
N CYS A 158 4.17 19.28 21.45
CA CYS A 158 2.93 18.62 21.84
C CYS A 158 3.18 17.44 22.80
N SER A 159 2.45 17.40 23.92
CA SER A 159 2.59 16.37 24.97
C SER A 159 2.22 14.97 24.48
N THR A 160 1.21 14.84 23.63
CA THR A 160 0.82 13.57 23.01
C THR A 160 1.84 13.14 21.95
N CYS A 161 2.33 14.06 21.12
CA CYS A 161 3.38 13.75 20.13
C CYS A 161 4.67 13.24 20.81
N LYS A 162 5.05 13.81 21.96
CA LYS A 162 6.20 13.33 22.75
C LYS A 162 6.06 11.87 23.21
N LYS A 163 4.85 11.31 23.23
CA LYS A 163 4.58 9.90 23.53
C LYS A 163 4.48 9.06 22.25
N GLU A 164 3.73 9.52 21.25
CA GLU A 164 3.45 8.77 20.02
C GLU A 164 4.63 8.74 19.04
N THR A 165 5.36 9.84 18.85
CA THR A 165 6.48 9.88 17.89
C THR A 165 7.57 8.85 18.21
N PRO A 166 8.02 8.67 19.47
CA PRO A 166 8.96 7.60 19.80
C PRO A 166 8.41 6.18 19.55
N LEU A 167 7.09 5.97 19.69
CA LEU A 167 6.45 4.69 19.35
C LEU A 167 6.44 4.46 17.86
N LEU A 168 6.19 5.49 17.04
CA LEU A 168 6.30 5.40 15.59
C LEU A 168 7.74 5.10 15.15
N ALA A 169 8.74 5.72 15.78
CA ALA A 169 10.15 5.43 15.53
C ALA A 169 10.50 3.98 15.89
N LYS A 170 9.97 3.46 17.00
CA LYS A 170 10.11 2.05 17.38
C LYS A 170 9.44 1.13 16.35
N PHE A 171 8.20 1.43 15.97
CA PHE A 171 7.48 0.71 14.92
C PHE A 171 8.31 0.67 13.63
N ALA A 172 8.84 1.80 13.16
CA ALA A 172 9.64 1.86 11.95
C ALA A 172 10.93 1.02 12.02
N ARG A 173 11.56 0.88 13.21
CA ARG A 173 12.73 0.01 13.39
C ARG A 173 12.39 -1.48 13.40
N GLU A 174 11.25 -1.83 13.97
CA GLU A 174 10.85 -3.23 14.21
C GLU A 174 9.92 -3.78 13.12
N TYR A 175 9.39 -2.92 12.25
CA TYR A 175 8.46 -3.32 11.20
C TYR A 175 9.10 -4.34 10.26
N SER A 176 8.37 -5.43 10.03
CA SER A 176 8.69 -6.44 9.03
C SER A 176 7.40 -6.81 8.32
N GLY A 177 7.38 -6.64 7.00
CA GLY A 177 6.18 -6.76 6.19
C GLY A 177 6.35 -6.18 4.80
N PRO A 178 5.27 -5.99 4.04
CA PRO A 178 5.33 -5.29 2.77
C PRO A 178 5.94 -3.90 2.94
N ARG A 179 6.78 -3.47 2.01
CA ARG A 179 7.44 -2.16 2.11
C ARG A 179 6.43 -1.04 2.32
N ILE A 180 6.74 -0.16 3.25
CA ILE A 180 5.95 1.03 3.57
C ILE A 180 6.78 2.29 3.45
N THR A 181 6.11 3.40 3.12
CA THR A 181 6.70 4.74 3.18
C THR A 181 6.04 5.56 4.28
N ILE A 182 6.83 6.08 5.24
CA ILE A 182 6.36 6.96 6.31
C ILE A 182 6.71 8.40 5.95
N PHE A 183 5.68 9.21 5.71
CA PHE A 183 5.76 10.64 5.52
C PHE A 183 5.47 11.35 6.84
N ALA A 184 6.52 11.80 7.53
CA ALA A 184 6.42 12.49 8.81
C ALA A 184 6.48 14.02 8.59
N LEU A 185 5.33 14.68 8.61
CA LEU A 185 5.18 16.12 8.38
C LEU A 185 5.18 16.89 9.70
N TYR A 186 6.17 17.77 9.84
CA TYR A 186 6.29 18.69 10.97
C TYR A 186 5.45 19.94 10.75
N THR A 187 4.64 20.28 11.76
CA THR A 187 3.60 21.31 11.64
C THR A 187 4.01 22.70 12.14
N GLN A 188 5.19 22.84 12.77
CA GLN A 188 5.66 24.13 13.27
C GLN A 188 6.68 24.79 12.35
N ALA A 189 6.93 26.07 12.56
CA ALA A 189 7.79 26.89 11.70
C ALA A 189 9.29 26.88 12.06
N ASN A 190 9.71 26.25 13.17
CA ASN A 190 11.11 26.28 13.59
C ASN A 190 11.92 25.11 13.03
N ARG A 191 12.64 25.36 11.93
CA ARG A 191 13.48 24.36 11.27
C ARG A 191 14.54 23.76 12.20
N LYS A 192 15.18 24.55 13.06
CA LYS A 192 16.25 24.07 13.93
C LYS A 192 15.74 23.07 14.97
N GLU A 193 14.63 23.41 15.62
CA GLU A 193 13.98 22.52 16.60
C GLU A 193 13.55 21.20 15.93
N TRP A 194 13.00 21.29 14.72
CA TRP A 194 12.65 20.13 13.91
C TRP A 194 13.83 19.21 13.62
N GLU A 195 14.93 19.76 13.10
CA GLU A 195 16.13 18.99 12.73
C GLU A 195 16.76 18.31 13.96
N GLU A 196 16.80 18.99 15.11
CA GLU A 196 17.28 18.42 16.37
C GLU A 196 16.37 17.28 16.85
N TYR A 197 15.05 17.47 16.78
CA TYR A 197 14.07 16.47 17.17
C TYR A 197 14.10 15.23 16.27
N VAL A 198 14.24 15.41 14.96
CA VAL A 198 14.37 14.31 13.99
C VAL A 198 15.61 13.48 14.30
N LYS A 199 16.78 14.11 14.51
CA LYS A 199 18.02 13.41 14.87
C LYS A 199 17.88 12.64 16.17
N LEU A 200 17.23 13.23 17.18
CA LEU A 200 17.03 12.60 18.49
C LEU A 200 16.14 11.36 18.43
N ILE A 201 15.05 11.40 17.65
CA ILE A 201 14.02 10.35 17.67
C ILE A 201 14.22 9.30 16.57
N PHE A 202 14.63 9.74 15.37
CA PHE A 202 14.67 8.92 14.16
C PHE A 202 16.08 8.67 13.62
N GLY A 203 17.14 9.20 14.26
CA GLY A 203 18.51 9.14 13.76
C GLY A 203 19.09 7.73 13.53
N ASP A 204 18.59 6.73 14.26
CA ASP A 204 19.09 5.34 14.22
C ASP A 204 18.16 4.37 13.48
N ILE A 205 17.33 4.86 12.55
CA ILE A 205 16.43 4.00 11.78
C ILE A 205 17.15 3.50 10.53
N SER A 206 17.47 2.20 10.53
CA SER A 206 17.94 1.47 9.35
C SER A 206 17.07 0.23 9.21
N ASN A 207 16.05 0.31 8.34
CA ASN A 207 15.14 -0.80 8.06
C ASN A 207 14.88 -0.86 6.54
N PRO A 208 15.20 -1.98 5.85
CA PRO A 208 14.97 -2.11 4.41
C PRO A 208 13.50 -2.13 3.99
N ASP A 209 12.58 -2.40 4.93
CA ASP A 209 11.13 -2.46 4.67
C ASP A 209 10.45 -1.10 4.90
N VAL A 210 11.17 -0.09 5.40
CA VAL A 210 10.62 1.22 5.73
C VAL A 210 11.42 2.32 5.07
N THR A 211 10.74 3.11 4.23
CA THR A 211 11.28 4.39 3.75
C THR A 211 10.73 5.50 4.62
N MET A 212 11.60 6.22 5.34
CA MET A 212 11.21 7.37 6.17
C MET A 212 11.52 8.68 5.44
N LEU A 213 10.51 9.55 5.30
CA LEU A 213 10.64 10.88 4.71
C LEU A 213 10.16 11.93 5.71
N HIS A 214 11.07 12.80 6.14
CA HIS A 214 10.77 13.93 7.00
C HIS A 214 10.42 15.15 6.15
N LEU A 215 9.20 15.66 6.35
CA LEU A 215 8.59 16.72 5.53
C LEU A 215 8.30 17.97 6.35
N TRP A 216 8.34 19.13 5.69
CA TRP A 216 8.11 20.43 6.34
C TRP A 216 7.35 21.39 5.42
N ASP A 217 6.28 21.99 5.94
CA ASP A 217 5.46 23.00 5.24
C ASP A 217 5.11 24.16 6.19
N PRO A 218 6.09 25.02 6.54
CA PRO A 218 5.90 26.07 7.56
C PRO A 218 4.91 27.15 7.14
N GLU A 219 4.77 27.36 5.84
CA GLU A 219 3.85 28.34 5.25
C GLU A 219 2.48 27.70 4.91
N VAL A 220 2.33 26.40 5.17
CA VAL A 220 1.09 25.66 4.97
C VAL A 220 0.59 25.74 3.51
N ARG A 221 1.52 25.84 2.54
CA ARG A 221 1.20 25.98 1.11
C ARG A 221 0.48 24.76 0.56
N SER A 222 0.73 23.58 1.13
CA SER A 222 0.06 22.34 0.74
C SER A 222 -1.42 22.29 1.16
N SER A 223 -1.83 23.18 2.08
CA SER A 223 -3.16 23.19 2.71
C SER A 223 -3.51 21.88 3.41
N TYR A 224 -2.52 21.21 4.01
CA TYR A 224 -2.72 19.90 4.66
C TYR A 224 -3.82 19.91 5.74
N HIS A 225 -4.02 21.03 6.45
CA HIS A 225 -5.07 21.19 7.45
C HIS A 225 -6.48 21.07 6.86
N MET A 226 -6.71 21.65 5.67
CA MET A 226 -7.99 21.53 4.95
C MET A 226 -8.16 20.18 4.28
N LYS A 227 -7.08 19.65 3.71
CA LYS A 227 -7.12 18.40 2.94
C LYS A 227 -7.32 17.17 3.82
N TYR A 228 -6.69 17.17 5.00
CA TYR A 228 -6.63 16.02 5.90
C TYR A 228 -7.28 16.27 7.26
N GLY A 229 -7.96 17.41 7.46
CA GLY A 229 -8.60 17.72 8.74
C GLY A 229 -7.63 17.85 9.92
N VAL A 230 -6.36 18.16 9.67
CA VAL A 230 -5.33 18.24 10.71
C VAL A 230 -5.41 19.57 11.43
N LEU A 231 -6.27 19.63 12.44
CA LEU A 231 -6.43 20.77 13.35
C LEU A 231 -5.65 20.58 14.66
N THR A 232 -5.31 19.33 14.99
CA THR A 232 -4.56 18.95 16.18
C THR A 232 -3.53 17.89 15.87
N THR A 233 -2.41 17.91 16.58
CA THR A 233 -1.35 16.90 16.49
C THR A 233 -1.27 16.03 17.75
N PRO A 234 -0.91 14.74 17.64
CA PRO A 234 -0.60 14.05 16.38
C PRO A 234 -1.85 13.69 15.57
N SER A 235 -1.68 13.52 14.27
CA SER A 235 -2.69 12.91 13.38
C SER A 235 -2.01 11.89 12.48
N LEU A 236 -2.54 10.67 12.40
CA LEU A 236 -1.95 9.58 11.62
C LEU A 236 -2.97 8.95 10.69
N PHE A 237 -2.56 8.76 9.44
CA PHE A 237 -3.34 8.12 8.39
C PHE A 237 -2.59 6.93 7.81
N LEU A 238 -3.34 5.91 7.44
CA LEU A 238 -2.87 4.84 6.56
C LEU A 238 -3.52 5.05 5.18
N ILE A 239 -2.68 5.15 4.17
CA ILE A 239 -3.08 5.25 2.77
C ILE A 239 -2.64 3.96 2.09
N ASP A 240 -3.55 3.34 1.34
CA ASP A 240 -3.26 2.08 0.67
C ASP A 240 -2.43 2.25 -0.60
N ARG A 241 -2.14 1.10 -1.22
CA ARG A 241 -1.38 0.98 -2.49
C ARG A 241 -2.09 1.62 -3.69
N PHE A 242 -3.38 1.93 -3.57
CA PHE A 242 -4.20 2.62 -4.56
C PHE A 242 -4.39 4.09 -4.21
N ASN A 243 -3.64 4.64 -3.26
CA ASN A 243 -3.78 6.01 -2.78
C ASN A 243 -5.16 6.31 -2.18
N VAL A 244 -5.84 5.31 -1.61
CA VAL A 244 -7.12 5.47 -0.89
C VAL A 244 -6.84 5.53 0.63
N ILE A 245 -7.56 6.37 1.36
CA ILE A 245 -7.49 6.40 2.83
C ILE A 245 -8.04 5.09 3.39
N ALA A 246 -7.17 4.23 3.90
CA ALA A 246 -7.54 2.98 4.55
C ALA A 246 -7.78 3.15 6.05
N GLY A 247 -7.14 4.14 6.68
CA GLY A 247 -7.32 4.46 8.09
C GLY A 247 -6.99 5.91 8.40
N ARG A 248 -7.64 6.47 9.43
CA ARG A 248 -7.50 7.86 9.88
C ARG A 248 -7.62 7.95 11.40
N LYS A 249 -7.01 9.00 11.97
CA LYS A 249 -6.91 9.22 13.43
C LYS A 249 -6.34 8.00 14.18
N LEU A 250 -5.38 7.34 13.55
CA LEU A 250 -4.72 6.17 14.12
C LEU A 250 -3.74 6.60 15.22
N ASN A 251 -3.52 5.72 16.19
CA ASN A 251 -2.30 5.71 16.99
C ASN A 251 -1.37 4.59 16.47
N CYS A 252 -0.19 4.43 17.07
CA CYS A 252 0.78 3.43 16.59
C CYS A 252 0.27 1.99 16.71
N GLU A 253 -0.51 1.68 17.75
CA GLU A 253 -1.09 0.34 17.96
C GLU A 253 -2.14 0.01 16.91
N ALA A 254 -3.07 0.94 16.65
CA ALA A 254 -4.10 0.79 15.63
C ALA A 254 -3.51 0.72 14.21
N LEU A 255 -2.42 1.47 13.94
CA LEU A 255 -1.68 1.36 12.69
C LEU A 255 -1.14 -0.05 12.48
N TYR A 256 -0.47 -0.62 13.50
CA TYR A 256 0.07 -1.98 13.42
C TYR A 256 -1.04 -3.01 13.19
N ALA A 257 -2.12 -2.94 13.97
CA ALA A 257 -3.25 -3.85 13.83
C ALA A 257 -3.91 -3.77 12.44
N LEU A 258 -4.10 -2.55 11.90
CA LEU A 258 -4.70 -2.37 10.58
C LEU A 258 -3.80 -2.91 9.46
N LEU A 259 -2.49 -2.68 9.55
CA LEU A 259 -1.54 -3.25 8.59
C LEU A 259 -1.52 -4.78 8.65
N ASP A 260 -1.57 -5.37 9.85
CA ASP A 260 -1.58 -6.83 10.03
C ASP A 260 -2.83 -7.49 9.41
N VAL A 261 -4.01 -6.86 9.59
CA VAL A 261 -5.25 -7.27 8.90
C VAL A 261 -5.05 -7.24 7.39
N LYS A 262 -4.49 -6.16 6.84
CA LYS A 262 -4.28 -6.02 5.39
C LYS A 262 -3.23 -6.98 4.82
N VAL A 263 -2.21 -7.35 5.61
CA VAL A 263 -1.26 -8.40 5.25
C VAL A 263 -1.93 -9.77 5.26
N THR A 264 -2.79 -10.02 6.24
CA THR A 264 -3.54 -11.28 6.34
C THR A 264 -4.52 -11.45 5.19
N GLU A 265 -5.26 -10.41 4.81
CA GLU A 265 -6.16 -10.43 3.65
C GLU A 265 -5.42 -10.83 2.35
N SER A 266 -4.23 -10.27 2.09
CA SER A 266 -3.42 -10.62 0.92
C SER A 266 -2.97 -12.10 0.95
N LYS A 267 -2.65 -12.65 2.13
CA LYS A 267 -2.35 -14.08 2.29
C LYS A 267 -3.57 -14.95 1.99
N ASP A 268 -4.75 -14.55 2.47
CA ASP A 268 -6.01 -15.27 2.21
C ASP A 268 -6.34 -15.30 0.71
N PHE A 269 -6.13 -14.20 -0.01
CA PHE A 269 -6.23 -14.17 -1.48
C PHE A 269 -5.24 -15.14 -2.13
N SER A 270 -3.97 -15.13 -1.71
CA SER A 270 -2.96 -16.04 -2.25
C SER A 270 -3.32 -17.52 -2.03
N GLU A 271 -3.84 -17.87 -0.85
CA GLU A 271 -4.29 -19.23 -0.54
C GLU A 271 -5.53 -19.61 -1.39
N LEU A 272 -6.48 -18.69 -1.52
CA LEU A 272 -7.65 -18.87 -2.38
C LEU A 272 -7.23 -19.17 -3.83
N PHE A 273 -6.36 -18.36 -4.43
CA PHE A 273 -5.92 -18.57 -5.80
C PHE A 273 -5.14 -19.88 -5.97
N SER A 274 -4.25 -20.20 -5.02
CA SER A 274 -3.54 -21.48 -5.01
C SER A 274 -4.51 -22.67 -5.05
N ASN A 275 -5.54 -22.66 -4.19
CA ASN A 275 -6.55 -23.71 -4.14
C ASN A 275 -7.39 -23.79 -5.42
N ILE A 276 -7.78 -22.65 -6.00
CA ILE A 276 -8.52 -22.60 -7.27
C ILE A 276 -7.69 -23.24 -8.38
N PHE A 277 -6.44 -22.80 -8.59
CA PHE A 277 -5.63 -23.27 -9.70
C PHE A 277 -5.18 -24.72 -9.54
N ALA A 278 -4.90 -25.18 -8.32
CA ALA A 278 -4.61 -26.59 -8.05
C ALA A 278 -5.79 -27.51 -8.39
N SER A 279 -7.03 -27.03 -8.26
CA SER A 279 -8.24 -27.80 -8.62
C SER A 279 -8.52 -27.86 -10.13
N MET A 280 -7.78 -27.10 -10.94
CA MET A 280 -7.99 -26.93 -12.38
C MET A 280 -6.75 -27.34 -13.20
N GLU A 281 -5.93 -28.28 -12.70
CA GLU A 281 -4.75 -28.76 -13.42
C GLU A 281 -5.10 -29.62 -14.66
N PRO A 282 -4.34 -29.48 -15.78
CA PRO A 282 -3.22 -28.55 -15.97
C PRO A 282 -3.72 -27.11 -16.19
N VAL A 283 -3.02 -26.14 -15.58
CA VAL A 283 -3.36 -24.71 -15.73
C VAL A 283 -2.73 -24.17 -17.01
N ASP A 284 -3.58 -23.72 -17.93
CA ASP A 284 -3.21 -22.98 -19.13
C ASP A 284 -3.84 -21.57 -19.14
N GLU A 285 -3.62 -20.83 -20.23
CA GLU A 285 -4.12 -19.45 -20.38
C GLU A 285 -5.67 -19.39 -20.37
N ASP A 286 -6.35 -20.41 -20.89
CA ASP A 286 -7.82 -20.45 -20.93
C ASP A 286 -8.40 -20.61 -19.52
N VAL A 287 -7.79 -21.46 -18.69
CA VAL A 287 -8.18 -21.61 -17.27
C VAL A 287 -8.03 -20.29 -16.51
N ILE A 288 -6.89 -19.60 -16.68
CA ILE A 288 -6.64 -18.31 -16.02
C ILE A 288 -7.68 -17.27 -16.46
N ASN A 289 -7.97 -17.19 -17.75
CA ASN A 289 -8.96 -16.27 -18.30
C ASN A 289 -10.37 -16.56 -17.76
N GLN A 290 -10.78 -17.83 -17.69
CA GLN A 290 -12.08 -18.22 -17.14
C GLN A 290 -12.24 -17.81 -15.66
N VAL A 291 -11.19 -17.98 -14.86
CA VAL A 291 -11.16 -17.56 -13.45
C VAL A 291 -11.30 -16.03 -13.36
N ALA A 292 -10.53 -15.29 -14.15
CA ALA A 292 -10.57 -13.83 -14.18
C ALA A 292 -11.93 -13.27 -14.60
N GLU A 293 -12.56 -13.82 -15.65
CA GLU A 293 -13.91 -13.44 -16.08
C GLU A 293 -14.94 -13.65 -14.96
N THR A 294 -14.80 -14.76 -14.22
CA THR A 294 -15.69 -15.08 -13.11
C THR A 294 -15.57 -14.06 -11.97
N PHE A 295 -14.34 -13.68 -11.61
CA PHE A 295 -14.10 -12.64 -10.62
C PHE A 295 -14.61 -11.28 -11.10
N SER A 296 -14.28 -10.88 -12.32
CA SER A 296 -14.73 -9.62 -12.91
C SER A 296 -16.24 -9.43 -12.79
N ARG A 297 -17.02 -10.45 -13.20
CA ARG A 297 -18.48 -10.40 -13.10
C ARG A 297 -18.99 -10.30 -11.65
N ARG A 298 -18.31 -10.93 -10.69
CA ARG A 298 -18.73 -10.97 -9.27
C ARG A 298 -18.34 -9.70 -8.51
N THR A 299 -17.28 -9.02 -8.93
CA THR A 299 -16.73 -7.85 -8.23
C THR A 299 -17.05 -6.53 -8.93
N ALA A 300 -17.58 -6.54 -10.16
CA ALA A 300 -17.85 -5.33 -10.96
C ALA A 300 -18.67 -4.24 -10.25
N SER A 301 -19.55 -4.60 -9.31
CA SER A 301 -20.38 -3.65 -8.56
C SER A 301 -19.68 -2.98 -7.38
N ASP A 302 -18.49 -3.45 -7.00
CA ASP A 302 -17.72 -2.94 -5.87
C ASP A 302 -16.29 -2.65 -6.34
N SER A 303 -16.00 -1.37 -6.59
CA SER A 303 -14.69 -0.96 -7.11
C SER A 303 -13.54 -1.29 -6.17
N THR A 304 -13.76 -1.32 -4.86
CA THR A 304 -12.72 -1.65 -3.89
C THR A 304 -12.40 -3.14 -3.96
N LEU A 305 -13.42 -3.99 -3.90
CA LEU A 305 -13.24 -5.44 -4.03
C LEU A 305 -12.67 -5.82 -5.40
N TYR A 306 -13.09 -5.14 -6.46
CA TYR A 306 -12.53 -5.31 -7.80
C TYR A 306 -11.02 -5.04 -7.80
N ARG A 307 -10.59 -3.87 -7.30
CA ARG A 307 -9.18 -3.49 -7.23
C ARG A 307 -8.36 -4.48 -6.41
N GLU A 308 -8.83 -4.84 -5.22
CA GLU A 308 -8.13 -5.81 -4.36
C GLU A 308 -8.00 -7.16 -5.06
N THR A 309 -9.10 -7.70 -5.60
CA THR A 309 -9.11 -9.01 -6.28
C THR A 309 -8.12 -9.07 -7.45
N PHE A 310 -8.14 -8.06 -8.33
CA PHE A 310 -7.29 -8.08 -9.52
C PHE A 310 -5.84 -7.68 -9.25
N HIS A 311 -5.58 -6.85 -8.23
CA HIS A 311 -4.21 -6.61 -7.77
C HIS A 311 -3.58 -7.89 -7.22
N GLU A 312 -4.30 -8.59 -6.33
CA GLU A 312 -3.81 -9.82 -5.71
C GLU A 312 -3.71 -10.95 -6.75
N LEU A 313 -4.66 -11.08 -7.69
CA LEU A 313 -4.56 -12.06 -8.77
C LEU A 313 -3.37 -11.77 -9.68
N TYR A 314 -3.17 -10.52 -10.10
CA TYR A 314 -2.00 -10.13 -10.89
C TYR A 314 -0.69 -10.45 -10.17
N SER A 315 -0.59 -10.07 -8.89
CA SER A 315 0.57 -10.34 -8.05
C SER A 315 0.82 -11.83 -7.88
N PHE A 316 -0.22 -12.62 -7.60
CA PHE A 316 -0.14 -14.07 -7.45
C PHE A 316 0.38 -14.74 -8.73
N LEU A 317 -0.23 -14.44 -9.88
CA LEU A 317 0.17 -15.02 -11.17
C LEU A 317 1.60 -14.64 -11.54
N LYS A 318 1.97 -13.37 -11.33
CA LYS A 318 3.31 -12.86 -11.63
C LYS A 318 4.40 -13.61 -10.84
N ASN A 319 4.15 -13.81 -9.55
CA ASN A 319 5.10 -14.45 -8.64
C ASN A 319 5.05 -15.98 -8.66
N THR A 320 4.07 -16.58 -9.36
CA THR A 320 3.97 -18.04 -9.52
C THR A 320 4.86 -18.51 -10.67
N PRO A 321 5.80 -19.46 -10.43
CA PRO A 321 6.64 -20.00 -11.49
C PRO A 321 5.83 -20.73 -12.57
N GLY A 322 6.15 -20.49 -13.84
CA GLY A 322 5.57 -21.22 -14.97
C GLY A 322 5.13 -20.29 -16.09
N ALA A 323 5.27 -20.75 -17.34
CA ALA A 323 4.90 -19.96 -18.50
C ALA A 323 3.41 -19.54 -18.49
N PRO A 324 2.43 -20.44 -18.20
CA PRO A 324 1.01 -20.05 -18.19
C PRO A 324 0.71 -18.95 -17.18
N PHE A 325 1.24 -19.06 -15.96
CA PHE A 325 1.04 -18.05 -14.91
C PHE A 325 1.65 -16.70 -15.28
N GLN A 326 2.89 -16.68 -15.78
CA GLN A 326 3.56 -15.44 -16.13
C GLN A 326 2.95 -14.77 -17.38
N HIS A 327 2.51 -15.53 -18.37
CA HIS A 327 1.73 -14.98 -19.50
C HIS A 327 0.36 -14.49 -19.04
N GLY A 328 -0.34 -15.29 -18.21
CA GLY A 328 -1.61 -14.92 -17.60
C GLY A 328 -1.52 -13.63 -16.81
N ALA A 329 -0.47 -13.41 -16.01
CA ALA A 329 -0.26 -12.16 -15.30
C ALA A 329 -0.23 -10.95 -16.24
N LEU A 330 0.46 -11.05 -17.39
CA LEU A 330 0.49 -9.96 -18.38
C LEU A 330 -0.89 -9.71 -18.99
N GLU A 331 -1.65 -10.76 -19.26
CA GLU A 331 -3.02 -10.66 -19.77
C GLU A 331 -3.96 -10.02 -18.73
N ILE A 332 -3.92 -10.47 -17.47
CA ILE A 332 -4.69 -9.87 -16.38
C ILE A 332 -4.36 -8.40 -16.21
N GLY A 333 -3.07 -8.06 -16.22
CA GLY A 333 -2.61 -6.69 -16.11
C GLY A 333 -3.08 -5.80 -17.27
N ARG A 334 -3.15 -6.32 -18.50
CA ARG A 334 -3.66 -5.54 -19.64
C ARG A 334 -5.18 -5.40 -19.58
N THR A 335 -5.90 -6.50 -19.47
CA THR A 335 -7.34 -6.58 -19.72
C THR A 335 -8.17 -6.13 -18.51
N TYR A 336 -7.74 -6.46 -17.30
CA TYR A 336 -8.51 -6.18 -16.08
C TYR A 336 -7.97 -5.01 -15.25
N ILE A 337 -6.75 -4.55 -15.57
CA ILE A 337 -6.14 -3.37 -14.93
C ILE A 337 -6.05 -2.20 -15.92
N LEU A 338 -5.20 -2.29 -16.96
CA LEU A 338 -4.95 -1.17 -17.86
C LEU A 338 -6.17 -0.76 -18.70
N GLU A 339 -6.95 -1.70 -19.22
CA GLU A 339 -8.17 -1.40 -20.01
C GLU A 339 -9.38 -1.03 -19.16
N LYS A 340 -9.25 -1.07 -17.82
CA LYS A 340 -10.33 -0.85 -16.85
C LYS A 340 -10.08 0.39 -16.01
N GLU A 341 -9.63 1.46 -16.66
CA GLU A 341 -9.18 2.70 -16.03
C GLU A 341 -10.20 3.29 -15.04
N GLU A 342 -11.50 3.02 -15.22
CA GLU A 342 -12.58 3.45 -14.33
C GLU A 342 -12.45 2.91 -12.88
N TYR A 343 -11.74 1.80 -12.69
CA TYR A 343 -11.53 1.20 -11.37
C TYR A 343 -10.25 1.67 -10.69
N TRP A 344 -9.28 2.22 -11.43
CA TRP A 344 -7.89 2.36 -10.96
C TRP A 344 -7.39 3.81 -10.96
N PRO A 345 -6.61 4.19 -9.94
CA PRO A 345 -5.89 5.45 -9.96
C PRO A 345 -4.87 5.50 -11.09
N LYS A 346 -4.73 6.67 -11.73
CA LYS A 346 -3.79 6.89 -12.84
C LYS A 346 -2.34 6.53 -12.49
N GLU A 347 -1.88 6.85 -11.28
CA GLU A 347 -0.52 6.52 -10.85
C GLU A 347 -0.30 5.01 -10.74
N TYR A 348 -1.31 4.27 -10.26
CA TYR A 348 -1.26 2.82 -10.22
C TYR A 348 -1.19 2.23 -11.63
N LEU A 349 -1.98 2.74 -12.57
CA LEU A 349 -1.94 2.33 -13.98
C LEU A 349 -0.56 2.59 -14.62
N ASN A 350 0.07 3.74 -14.35
CA ASN A 350 1.42 4.03 -14.83
C ASN A 350 2.43 3.00 -14.31
N ASN A 351 2.36 2.67 -13.02
CA ASN A 351 3.23 1.69 -12.38
C ASN A 351 3.04 0.29 -13.00
N ILE A 352 1.78 -0.14 -13.17
CA ILE A 352 1.46 -1.44 -13.80
C ILE A 352 1.86 -1.46 -15.28
N SER A 353 1.67 -0.37 -16.02
CA SER A 353 2.13 -0.29 -17.40
C SER A 353 3.65 -0.46 -17.50
N PHE A 354 4.41 0.18 -16.62
CA PHE A 354 5.86 0.04 -16.59
C PHE A 354 6.28 -1.38 -16.19
N ASP A 355 5.59 -1.96 -15.21
CA ASP A 355 5.81 -3.33 -14.75
C ASP A 355 5.55 -4.36 -15.87
N ILE A 356 4.43 -4.24 -16.59
CA ILE A 356 4.10 -5.09 -17.74
C ILE A 356 5.14 -4.95 -18.85
N ILE A 357 5.64 -3.74 -19.13
CA ILE A 357 6.69 -3.54 -20.13
C ILE A 357 7.94 -4.35 -19.75
N LEU A 358 8.39 -4.26 -18.50
CA LEU A 358 9.57 -4.99 -18.02
C LEU A 358 9.32 -6.50 -18.00
N SER A 359 8.20 -6.95 -17.42
CA SER A 359 7.85 -8.36 -17.31
C SER A 359 7.47 -9.02 -18.64
N SER A 360 7.19 -8.24 -19.70
CA SER A 360 6.97 -8.77 -21.05
C SER A 360 8.25 -9.18 -21.79
N THR A 361 9.42 -8.89 -21.23
CA THR A 361 10.70 -9.27 -21.83
C THR A 361 11.25 -10.56 -21.19
N ASN A 362 11.87 -11.43 -22.00
CA ASN A 362 12.50 -12.67 -21.52
C ASN A 362 11.52 -13.63 -20.85
N LEU A 363 10.32 -13.80 -21.40
CA LEU A 363 9.36 -14.77 -20.87
C LEU A 363 9.87 -16.21 -21.07
N PRO A 364 9.49 -17.16 -20.21
CA PRO A 364 9.81 -18.58 -20.41
C PRO A 364 9.42 -19.05 -21.83
N GLY A 365 10.36 -19.68 -22.53
CA GLY A 365 10.23 -20.11 -23.93
C GLY A 365 10.75 -19.09 -24.96
N GLU A 366 10.78 -17.80 -24.63
CA GLU A 366 11.33 -16.76 -25.51
C GLU A 366 12.85 -16.76 -25.50
N LYS A 367 13.46 -16.24 -26.58
CA LYS A 367 14.90 -15.99 -26.60
C LYS A 367 15.20 -14.77 -25.71
N ALA A 368 16.12 -14.92 -24.78
CA ALA A 368 16.55 -13.82 -23.92
C ALA A 368 17.08 -12.63 -24.75
N ALA A 369 16.97 -11.42 -24.21
CA ALA A 369 17.52 -10.21 -24.77
C ALA A 369 19.07 -10.24 -24.70
N ASP A 370 19.73 -9.74 -25.73
CA ASP A 370 21.21 -9.68 -25.75
C ASP A 370 21.69 -8.27 -25.43
N LEU A 371 22.51 -8.14 -24.40
CA LEU A 371 23.13 -6.88 -23.99
C LEU A 371 24.59 -6.81 -24.43
N LEU A 372 25.10 -5.60 -24.65
CA LEU A 372 26.53 -5.35 -24.81
C LEU A 372 27.07 -4.83 -23.47
N LEU A 373 27.92 -5.62 -22.81
CA LEU A 373 28.43 -5.36 -21.45
C LEU A 373 29.95 -5.42 -21.42
N THR A 374 30.57 -4.82 -20.41
CA THR A 374 32.02 -4.78 -20.23
C THR A 374 32.49 -5.95 -19.38
N ASP A 375 33.50 -6.71 -19.86
CA ASP A 375 34.14 -7.77 -19.07
C ASP A 375 35.25 -7.25 -18.13
N SER A 376 35.76 -8.10 -17.26
CA SER A 376 36.82 -7.73 -16.28
C SER A 376 38.14 -7.25 -16.91
N LYS A 377 38.32 -7.44 -18.22
CA LYS A 377 39.47 -6.96 -19.01
C LYS A 377 39.12 -5.75 -19.86
N GLU A 378 38.02 -5.06 -19.54
CA GLU A 378 37.52 -3.86 -20.23
C GLU A 378 37.14 -4.09 -21.69
N ARG A 379 36.79 -5.32 -22.07
CA ARG A 379 36.33 -5.62 -23.42
C ARG A 379 34.82 -5.73 -23.47
N GLU A 380 34.22 -5.19 -24.51
CA GLU A 380 32.80 -5.37 -24.77
C GLU A 380 32.48 -6.82 -25.15
N ARG A 381 31.45 -7.37 -24.51
CA ARG A 381 30.98 -8.74 -24.67
C ARG A 381 29.45 -8.74 -24.79
N ARG A 382 28.97 -9.47 -25.79
CA ARG A 382 27.54 -9.80 -25.88
C ARG A 382 27.13 -10.79 -24.79
N LEU A 383 26.09 -10.48 -24.05
CA LEU A 383 25.57 -11.24 -22.91
C LEU A 383 25.25 -12.68 -23.28
N LEU A 384 24.73 -12.94 -24.48
CA LEU A 384 24.34 -14.28 -24.91
C LEU A 384 25.44 -15.02 -25.68
N LYS A 385 26.60 -14.39 -25.91
CA LYS A 385 27.71 -15.00 -26.65
C LYS A 385 28.28 -16.23 -25.94
N GLY A 386 28.48 -17.30 -26.70
CA GLY A 386 29.15 -18.53 -26.29
C GLY A 386 28.23 -19.75 -26.18
N CYS A 387 28.80 -20.93 -26.40
CA CYS A 387 28.10 -22.21 -26.36
C CYS A 387 28.16 -22.84 -24.95
N SER A 388 27.02 -23.28 -24.45
CA SER A 388 26.85 -24.05 -23.22
C SER A 388 25.54 -24.83 -23.30
N ARG A 389 25.39 -25.92 -22.54
CA ARG A 389 24.11 -26.66 -22.46
C ARG A 389 23.06 -25.76 -21.80
N TYR A 390 23.44 -25.12 -20.71
CA TYR A 390 22.64 -24.12 -20.02
C TYR A 390 23.47 -22.86 -19.74
N THR A 391 22.81 -21.72 -19.58
CA THR A 391 23.45 -20.46 -19.16
C THR A 391 22.71 -19.90 -17.97
N VAL A 392 23.43 -19.59 -16.90
CA VAL A 392 22.89 -18.84 -15.75
C VAL A 392 23.28 -17.38 -15.94
N LEU A 393 22.30 -16.48 -15.95
CA LEU A 393 22.52 -15.05 -15.81
C LEU A 393 22.14 -14.66 -14.39
N TRP A 394 23.06 -14.04 -13.66
CA TRP A 394 22.85 -13.65 -12.27
C TRP A 394 23.09 -12.16 -12.10
N PHE A 395 22.04 -11.40 -11.77
CA PHE A 395 22.08 -9.95 -11.58
C PHE A 395 22.24 -9.63 -10.10
N TYR A 396 23.22 -8.78 -9.74
CA TYR A 396 23.58 -8.59 -8.34
C TYR A 396 24.19 -7.21 -8.02
N LEU A 397 24.13 -6.85 -6.74
CA LEU A 397 24.85 -5.72 -6.13
C LEU A 397 25.85 -6.24 -5.09
N VAL A 398 27.03 -5.63 -5.02
CA VAL A 398 28.08 -6.01 -4.05
C VAL A 398 27.70 -5.61 -2.62
N SER A 399 26.91 -4.54 -2.46
CA SER A 399 26.42 -4.05 -1.16
C SER A 399 25.18 -4.80 -0.65
N CYS A 400 24.66 -5.78 -1.39
CA CYS A 400 23.47 -6.54 -1.01
C CYS A 400 23.84 -7.82 -0.25
N GLU A 401 23.25 -8.01 0.93
CA GLU A 401 23.50 -9.17 1.79
C GLU A 401 22.97 -10.46 1.14
N GLU A 402 21.78 -10.42 0.57
CA GLU A 402 21.13 -11.53 -0.14
C GLU A 402 21.94 -11.94 -1.36
N CYS A 403 22.48 -10.97 -2.12
CA CYS A 403 23.41 -11.24 -3.21
C CYS A 403 24.66 -11.98 -2.71
N SER A 404 25.16 -11.66 -1.51
CA SER A 404 26.32 -12.33 -0.93
C SER A 404 26.00 -13.78 -0.55
N LYS A 405 24.83 -14.03 0.08
CA LYS A 405 24.34 -15.38 0.38
C LYS A 405 24.20 -16.21 -0.90
N GLU A 406 23.65 -15.62 -1.96
CA GLU A 406 23.43 -16.32 -3.22
C GLU A 406 24.73 -16.61 -3.98
N ALA A 407 25.70 -15.69 -3.94
CA ALA A 407 27.04 -15.92 -4.47
C ALA A 407 27.70 -17.16 -3.82
N ILE A 408 27.58 -17.30 -2.51
CA ILE A 408 28.11 -18.44 -1.75
C ILE A 408 27.43 -19.74 -2.24
N ALA A 409 26.09 -19.78 -2.29
CA ALA A 409 25.35 -20.96 -2.73
C ALA A 409 25.73 -21.40 -4.16
N LEU A 410 25.87 -20.45 -5.10
CA LEU A 410 26.32 -20.73 -6.47
C LEU A 410 27.77 -21.21 -6.52
N ALA A 411 28.66 -20.63 -5.69
CA ALA A 411 30.07 -21.00 -5.64
C ALA A 411 30.29 -22.40 -5.05
N GLU A 412 29.57 -22.76 -3.99
CA GLU A 412 29.62 -24.09 -3.36
C GLU A 412 29.22 -25.19 -4.35
N LYS A 413 28.21 -24.95 -5.20
CA LYS A 413 27.77 -25.89 -6.24
C LYS A 413 28.47 -25.71 -7.61
N GLU A 414 29.60 -25.01 -7.70
CA GLU A 414 30.32 -24.79 -8.98
C GLU A 414 30.63 -26.10 -9.72
N LYS A 415 31.06 -27.13 -9.00
CA LYS A 415 31.38 -28.44 -9.58
C LYS A 415 30.15 -29.13 -10.17
N TYR A 416 29.01 -28.99 -9.51
CA TYR A 416 27.71 -29.51 -9.97
C TYR A 416 27.25 -28.77 -11.23
N LEU A 417 27.25 -27.43 -11.20
CA LEU A 417 26.88 -26.58 -12.33
C LEU A 417 27.71 -26.92 -13.58
N ARG A 418 29.02 -27.08 -13.42
CA ARG A 418 29.91 -27.45 -14.52
C ARG A 418 29.60 -28.84 -15.08
N LYS A 419 29.32 -29.84 -14.23
CA LYS A 419 28.94 -31.19 -14.68
C LYS A 419 27.62 -31.19 -15.47
N LYS A 420 26.65 -30.36 -15.07
CA LYS A 420 25.40 -30.14 -15.81
C LYS A 420 25.59 -29.29 -17.09
N GLY A 421 26.81 -28.82 -17.38
CA GLY A 421 27.10 -28.03 -18.57
C GLY A 421 26.61 -26.58 -18.49
N VAL A 422 26.44 -26.06 -17.27
CA VAL A 422 26.02 -24.69 -16.99
C VAL A 422 27.20 -23.73 -17.10
N LYS A 423 26.98 -22.58 -17.74
CA LYS A 423 27.90 -21.46 -17.73
C LYS A 423 27.29 -20.29 -16.96
N VAL A 424 27.94 -19.88 -15.87
CA VAL A 424 27.49 -18.77 -15.01
C VAL A 424 28.04 -17.44 -15.54
N LYS A 425 27.15 -16.47 -15.74
CA LYS A 425 27.47 -15.08 -16.07
C LYS A 425 26.90 -14.18 -14.97
N CYS A 426 27.76 -13.41 -14.33
CA CYS A 426 27.42 -12.50 -13.24
C CYS A 426 27.38 -11.09 -13.80
N ILE A 427 26.23 -10.41 -13.68
CA ILE A 427 25.98 -9.07 -14.20
C ILE A 427 25.85 -8.12 -13.01
N TYR A 428 26.84 -7.26 -12.83
CA TYR A 428 26.83 -6.24 -11.79
C TYR A 428 25.95 -5.07 -12.22
N VAL A 429 25.00 -4.67 -11.37
CA VAL A 429 24.05 -3.58 -11.65
C VAL A 429 24.38 -2.29 -10.90
N GLY A 430 25.47 -2.27 -10.12
CA GLY A 430 25.88 -1.11 -9.35
C GLY A 430 26.92 -0.24 -10.05
N GLU A 431 27.44 0.74 -9.31
CA GLU A 431 28.33 1.77 -9.85
C GLU A 431 29.78 1.69 -9.31
N ASN A 432 30.02 0.87 -8.27
CA ASN A 432 31.31 0.81 -7.58
C ASN A 432 32.26 -0.21 -8.22
N GLU A 433 33.12 0.27 -9.11
CA GLU A 433 34.11 -0.55 -9.81
C GLU A 433 35.09 -1.26 -8.87
N ALA A 434 35.56 -0.59 -7.81
CA ALA A 434 36.53 -1.14 -6.88
C ALA A 434 35.94 -2.33 -6.12
N ALA A 435 34.71 -2.18 -5.63
CA ALA A 435 33.96 -3.25 -4.95
C ALA A 435 33.70 -4.43 -5.90
N TRP A 436 33.31 -4.15 -7.15
CA TRP A 436 33.12 -5.18 -8.18
C TRP A 436 34.40 -5.98 -8.48
N ARG A 437 35.54 -5.30 -8.62
CA ARG A 437 36.84 -5.97 -8.85
C ARG A 437 37.28 -6.80 -7.65
N GLU A 438 37.01 -6.35 -6.43
CA GLU A 438 37.32 -7.12 -5.23
C GLU A 438 36.43 -8.36 -5.10
N PHE A 439 35.13 -8.22 -5.40
CA PHE A 439 34.19 -9.34 -5.46
C PHE A 439 34.68 -10.45 -6.40
N GLN A 440 35.22 -10.09 -7.58
CA GLN A 440 35.75 -11.06 -8.56
C GLN A 440 36.91 -11.90 -8.01
N LYS A 441 37.77 -11.33 -7.17
CA LYS A 441 38.94 -12.04 -6.62
C LYS A 441 38.52 -13.13 -5.63
N ARG A 442 37.42 -12.90 -4.91
CA ARG A 442 36.90 -13.78 -3.86
C ARG A 442 35.97 -14.87 -4.38
N ASN A 443 35.52 -14.75 -5.63
CA ASN A 443 34.55 -15.65 -6.25
C ASN A 443 35.18 -16.53 -7.36
N PRO A 444 34.48 -17.59 -7.83
CA PRO A 444 35.04 -18.52 -8.80
C PRO A 444 35.56 -17.85 -10.08
N LYS A 445 36.84 -18.07 -10.40
CA LYS A 445 37.51 -17.50 -11.60
C LYS A 445 36.92 -18.00 -12.94
N LYS A 446 36.12 -19.07 -12.90
CA LYS A 446 35.49 -19.66 -14.10
C LYS A 446 34.19 -18.96 -14.49
N TRP A 447 33.63 -18.13 -13.61
CA TRP A 447 32.47 -17.31 -13.94
C TRP A 447 32.84 -16.20 -14.93
N VAL A 448 31.84 -15.72 -15.67
CA VAL A 448 32.00 -14.56 -16.55
C VAL A 448 31.43 -13.35 -15.83
N TYR A 449 32.28 -12.41 -15.45
CA TYR A 449 31.87 -11.17 -14.81
C TYR A 449 31.66 -10.09 -15.87
N LEU A 450 30.47 -9.48 -15.84
CA LEU A 450 30.01 -8.45 -16.77
C LEU A 450 29.46 -7.26 -15.98
N TRP A 451 29.58 -6.07 -16.55
CA TRP A 451 29.06 -4.83 -15.97
C TRP A 451 28.59 -3.89 -17.07
N ASP A 452 27.41 -3.26 -16.90
CA ASP A 452 27.01 -2.13 -17.72
C ASP A 452 27.67 -0.83 -17.23
N LYS A 453 28.99 -0.74 -17.43
CA LYS A 453 29.80 0.41 -16.97
C LYS A 453 29.31 1.77 -17.49
N THR A 454 28.59 1.78 -18.62
CA THR A 454 28.13 3.02 -19.27
C THR A 454 26.68 3.37 -18.96
N GLY A 455 25.89 2.42 -18.44
CA GLY A 455 24.44 2.53 -18.31
C GLY A 455 23.68 2.57 -19.65
N LYS A 456 24.37 2.34 -20.79
CA LYS A 456 23.80 2.48 -22.14
C LYS A 456 23.43 1.15 -22.77
N SER A 457 23.63 0.02 -22.09
CA SER A 457 23.32 -1.29 -22.68
C SER A 457 21.82 -1.53 -22.86
N GLY A 458 20.99 -0.74 -22.17
CA GLY A 458 19.54 -0.96 -22.09
C GLY A 458 19.15 -1.99 -21.01
N LEU A 459 20.08 -2.36 -20.13
CA LEU A 459 19.87 -3.34 -19.04
C LEU A 459 18.55 -3.13 -18.30
N ASN A 460 18.30 -1.92 -17.78
CA ASN A 460 17.11 -1.58 -17.00
C ASN A 460 15.80 -1.56 -17.81
N ARG A 461 15.86 -1.73 -19.14
CA ARG A 461 14.68 -1.82 -20.02
C ARG A 461 14.44 -3.24 -20.52
N LEU A 462 15.49 -4.05 -20.54
CA LEU A 462 15.48 -5.40 -21.11
C LEU A 462 15.54 -6.49 -20.05
N TYR A 463 15.82 -6.15 -18.79
CA TYR A 463 15.80 -7.05 -17.65
C TYR A 463 15.25 -6.30 -16.44
N ASP A 464 14.37 -6.92 -15.68
CA ASP A 464 13.83 -6.33 -14.45
C ASP A 464 14.85 -6.43 -13.32
N VAL A 465 15.82 -5.51 -13.29
CA VAL A 465 16.89 -5.44 -12.28
C VAL A 465 16.58 -4.47 -11.14
N ARG A 466 15.31 -4.04 -10.99
CA ARG A 466 14.87 -3.18 -9.87
C ARG A 466 15.03 -3.88 -8.53
N THR A 467 14.85 -5.20 -8.53
CA THR A 467 15.14 -6.07 -7.40
C THR A 467 16.32 -6.95 -7.76
N VAL A 468 17.24 -7.10 -6.81
CA VAL A 468 18.37 -8.02 -6.88
C VAL A 468 18.54 -8.70 -5.52
N PRO A 469 19.06 -9.93 -5.49
CA PRO A 469 19.54 -10.68 -6.65
C PRO A 469 18.42 -11.32 -7.49
N GLN A 470 18.75 -11.64 -8.74
CA GLN A 470 17.87 -12.44 -9.61
C GLN A 470 18.66 -13.38 -10.52
N ILE A 471 18.17 -14.61 -10.68
CA ILE A 471 18.74 -15.62 -11.58
C ILE A 471 17.80 -15.92 -12.75
N TYR A 472 18.38 -15.97 -13.95
CA TYR A 472 17.75 -16.52 -15.16
C TYR A 472 18.50 -17.77 -15.60
N LEU A 473 17.76 -18.83 -15.92
CA LEU A 473 18.27 -20.06 -16.53
C LEU A 473 17.89 -20.10 -18.00
N LEU A 474 18.88 -20.23 -18.88
CA LEU A 474 18.69 -20.30 -20.33
C LEU A 474 19.11 -21.66 -20.89
N ASP A 475 18.42 -22.10 -21.95
CA ASP A 475 18.76 -23.29 -22.71
C ASP A 475 19.95 -23.08 -23.67
N ARG A 476 20.27 -24.11 -24.45
CA ARG A 476 21.35 -24.08 -25.45
C ARG A 476 21.12 -23.06 -26.58
N LYS A 477 19.85 -22.77 -26.91
CA LYS A 477 19.42 -21.76 -27.90
C LYS A 477 19.27 -20.36 -27.29
N LYS A 478 19.60 -20.20 -26.01
CA LYS A 478 19.42 -18.97 -25.20
C LYS A 478 17.96 -18.58 -25.02
N ARG A 479 17.06 -19.57 -25.07
CA ARG A 479 15.68 -19.42 -24.63
C ARG A 479 15.60 -19.50 -23.12
N VAL A 480 14.75 -18.70 -22.52
CA VAL A 480 14.54 -18.67 -21.07
C VAL A 480 13.81 -19.95 -20.67
N ILE A 481 14.38 -20.67 -19.71
CA ILE A 481 13.74 -21.81 -19.06
C ILE A 481 13.03 -21.32 -17.80
N GLY A 482 13.71 -20.47 -17.02
CA GLY A 482 13.15 -19.81 -15.84
C GLY A 482 13.83 -18.46 -15.61
N ARG A 483 13.10 -17.55 -14.95
CA ARG A 483 13.54 -16.20 -14.58
C ARG A 483 13.12 -15.89 -13.15
N GLU A 484 13.70 -14.84 -12.57
CA GLU A 484 13.41 -14.40 -11.19
C GLU A 484 13.65 -15.52 -10.16
N LEU A 485 14.61 -16.40 -10.43
CA LEU A 485 14.94 -17.53 -9.57
C LEU A 485 15.90 -17.10 -8.46
N GLY A 486 15.78 -17.75 -7.30
CA GLY A 486 16.85 -17.86 -6.32
C GLY A 486 17.74 -19.09 -6.59
N ALA A 487 18.90 -19.17 -5.96
CA ALA A 487 19.83 -20.28 -6.17
C ALA A 487 19.22 -21.65 -5.85
N GLU A 488 18.39 -21.77 -4.81
CA GLU A 488 17.71 -23.03 -4.46
C GLU A 488 16.80 -23.51 -5.61
N HIS A 489 15.85 -22.66 -6.03
CA HIS A 489 14.96 -22.94 -7.16
C HIS A 489 15.72 -23.21 -8.46
N LEU A 490 16.86 -22.54 -8.70
CA LEU A 490 17.73 -22.85 -9.83
C LEU A 490 18.20 -24.31 -9.80
N PHE A 491 18.63 -24.81 -8.64
CA PHE A 491 19.14 -26.16 -8.51
C PHE A 491 18.04 -27.20 -8.69
N ASP A 492 16.87 -26.98 -8.10
CA ASP A 492 15.71 -27.87 -8.27
C ASP A 492 15.30 -27.95 -9.73
N LEU A 493 15.19 -26.79 -10.40
CA LEU A 493 14.88 -26.72 -11.82
C LEU A 493 15.93 -27.45 -12.66
N LEU A 494 17.22 -27.29 -12.36
CA LEU A 494 18.29 -28.02 -13.04
C LEU A 494 18.24 -29.53 -12.82
N ASP A 495 17.73 -30.01 -11.69
CA ASP A 495 17.58 -31.44 -11.42
C ASP A 495 16.44 -32.08 -12.22
N THR A 496 15.45 -31.28 -12.64
CA THR A 496 14.40 -31.72 -13.59
C THR A 496 14.85 -31.80 -15.06
N LEU A 497 16.06 -31.28 -15.39
CA LEU A 497 16.61 -31.12 -16.76
C LEU A 497 17.90 -31.94 -17.04
#